data_AF-A0A8S9PML8-F1
#
_entry.id   AF-A0A8S9PML8-F1
#
_cell.length_a   1.000
_cell.length_b   1.000
_cell.length_c   1.000
_cell.angle_alpha   90.00
_cell.angle_beta   90.00
_cell.angle_gamma   90.00
#
_symmetry.space_group_name_H-M   'P 1'
#
loop_
_entity.id
_entity.type
_entity.pdbx_description
1 polymer ?
#
loop_
_entity_poly.entity_id
_entity_poly.type
_entity_poly.pdbx_seq_one_letter_code
_entity_poly.pdbx_strand_id
1 'polypeptide(L)'
;MSERRAKRLKTSRGEDDFLPGNIIEIELHNFMTFNHLVCKPGSRLNLVIGPNGSGKSSLVCAIALCLGGEPQLLGRATSVGAYVKRGEDSGYVKITLRGKTSEEKFTVFRKIDTRNKSEWMFNGNSVSKREVVEVIQKFNIQVNNLTQFLPQDRVCEFAKLTPVQLLEETEKAVGDPQLPVHHRDLVEKSRELKQLERA
;
A
#
# COMPACT_ATOMS: atom_id res chain seq x y z
N MET A 1 -3.02 3.53 -36.80
CA MET A 1 -4.23 3.88 -36.02
C MET A 1 -3.80 4.04 -34.58
N SER A 2 -3.78 5.26 -34.05
CA SER A 2 -3.38 5.53 -32.65
C SER A 2 -4.47 4.98 -31.72
N GLU A 3 -4.15 3.93 -30.96
CA GLU A 3 -5.02 3.48 -29.88
C GLU A 3 -5.35 4.65 -28.96
N ARG A 4 -6.63 4.79 -28.60
CA ARG A 4 -7.11 5.83 -27.70
C ARG A 4 -6.44 5.63 -26.34
N ARG A 5 -5.57 6.57 -25.97
CA ARG A 5 -4.94 6.68 -24.64
C ARG A 5 -5.96 6.38 -23.54
N ALA A 6 -5.63 5.42 -22.67
CA ALA A 6 -6.37 5.18 -21.44
C ALA A 6 -6.20 6.39 -20.51
N LYS A 7 -6.98 7.45 -20.74
CA LYS A 7 -7.09 8.57 -19.80
C LYS A 7 -7.46 7.98 -18.44
N ARG A 8 -6.74 8.41 -17.39
CA ARG A 8 -7.08 8.10 -15.99
C ARG A 8 -8.60 8.14 -15.81
N LEU A 9 -9.19 7.04 -15.33
CA LEU A 9 -10.59 7.06 -14.91
C LEU A 9 -10.75 8.26 -13.97
N LYS A 10 -11.56 9.25 -14.36
CA LYS A 10 -11.95 10.34 -13.48
C LYS A 10 -12.69 9.70 -12.31
N THR A 11 -11.98 9.45 -11.22
CA THR A 11 -12.58 9.00 -9.96
C THR A 11 -13.31 10.21 -9.38
N SER A 12 -14.63 10.19 -9.49
CA SER A 12 -15.51 11.11 -8.78
C SER A 12 -15.73 10.59 -7.36
N ARG A 13 -15.84 11.50 -6.40
CA ARG A 13 -16.30 11.14 -5.06
C ARG A 13 -17.75 10.68 -5.12
N GLY A 14 -18.09 9.66 -4.35
CA GLY A 14 -19.47 9.29 -4.12
C GLY A 14 -20.21 10.35 -3.30
N GLU A 15 -21.52 10.17 -3.13
CA GLU A 15 -22.32 11.00 -2.22
C GLU A 15 -21.85 10.89 -0.76
N ASP A 16 -21.23 9.76 -0.42
CA ASP A 16 -20.57 9.49 0.85
C ASP A 16 -19.21 10.21 0.99
N ASP A 17 -18.81 11.00 0.00
CA ASP A 17 -17.53 11.70 -0.12
C ASP A 17 -16.31 10.76 -0.24
N PHE A 18 -16.48 9.44 -0.33
CA PHE A 18 -15.36 8.51 -0.51
C PHE A 18 -14.95 8.36 -1.98
N LEU A 19 -13.67 8.04 -2.20
CA LEU A 19 -13.15 7.60 -3.48
C LEU A 19 -12.95 6.08 -3.48
N PRO A 20 -13.00 5.43 -4.66
CA PRO A 20 -12.57 4.04 -4.78
C PRO A 20 -11.14 3.87 -4.26
N GLY A 21 -10.91 2.86 -3.42
CA GLY A 21 -9.64 2.60 -2.75
C GLY A 21 -9.48 3.24 -1.38
N ASN A 22 -10.37 4.15 -0.96
CA ASN A 22 -10.34 4.66 0.40
C ASN A 22 -10.56 3.53 1.40
N ILE A 23 -9.83 3.57 2.52
CA ILE A 23 -10.04 2.67 3.65
C ILE A 23 -11.29 3.13 4.41
N ILE A 24 -12.28 2.26 4.55
CA ILE A 24 -13.53 2.53 5.29
C ILE A 24 -13.57 1.83 6.65
N GLU A 25 -12.80 0.77 6.82
CA GLU A 25 -12.69 0.03 8.09
C GLU A 25 -11.33 -0.63 8.20
N ILE A 26 -10.75 -0.57 9.39
CA ILE A 26 -9.54 -1.31 9.78
C ILE A 26 -9.90 -2.08 11.04
N GLU A 27 -9.65 -3.38 11.01
CA GLU A 27 -9.85 -4.28 12.14
C GLU A 27 -8.55 -5.06 12.40
N LEU A 28 -8.05 -4.98 13.62
CA LEU A 28 -6.84 -5.65 14.09
C LEU A 28 -7.20 -6.59 15.23
N HIS A 29 -6.60 -7.77 15.25
CA HIS A 29 -6.70 -8.70 16.37
C HIS A 29 -5.34 -9.31 16.66
N ASN A 30 -4.92 -9.32 17.93
CA ASN A 30 -3.63 -9.82 18.40
C ASN A 30 -2.46 -9.31 17.55
N PHE A 31 -2.44 -8.01 17.28
CA PHE A 31 -1.45 -7.37 16.41
C PHE A 31 -0.62 -6.38 17.21
N MET A 32 0.65 -6.72 17.44
CA MET A 32 1.61 -5.94 18.24
C MET A 32 1.03 -5.51 19.61
N THR A 33 0.71 -4.23 19.78
CA THR A 33 0.18 -3.67 21.02
C THR A 33 -1.32 -3.88 21.18
N PHE A 34 -2.04 -4.19 20.10
CA PHE A 34 -3.50 -4.29 20.09
C PHE A 34 -3.98 -5.72 20.38
N ASN A 35 -4.90 -5.86 21.33
CA ASN A 35 -5.69 -7.09 21.51
C ASN A 35 -6.76 -7.16 20.44
N HIS A 36 -7.57 -6.12 20.37
CA HIS A 36 -8.59 -5.93 19.35
C HIS A 36 -8.77 -4.43 19.11
N LEU A 37 -8.84 -4.03 17.85
CA LEU A 37 -9.10 -2.65 17.45
C LEU A 37 -9.98 -2.66 16.21
N VAL A 38 -11.07 -1.89 16.23
CA VAL A 38 -11.85 -1.56 15.03
C VAL A 38 -11.89 -0.05 14.91
N CYS A 39 -11.50 0.48 13.75
CA CYS A 39 -11.64 1.90 13.46
C CYS A 39 -12.16 2.13 12.04
N LYS A 40 -12.87 3.26 11.87
CA LYS A 40 -13.51 3.66 10.62
C LYS A 40 -13.00 5.05 10.22
N PRO A 41 -11.94 5.12 9.40
CA PRO A 41 -11.41 6.40 8.93
C PRO A 41 -12.45 7.17 8.09
N GLY A 42 -12.38 8.50 8.14
CA GLY A 42 -13.09 9.37 7.22
C GLY A 42 -12.50 9.37 5.81
N SER A 43 -13.21 10.00 4.87
CA SER A 43 -12.91 10.00 3.43
C SER A 43 -11.69 10.83 2.99
N ARG A 44 -11.09 11.59 3.92
CA ARG A 44 -10.05 12.59 3.65
C ARG A 44 -8.92 12.47 4.68
N LEU A 45 -8.68 13.53 5.44
CA LEU A 45 -7.63 13.59 6.44
C LEU A 45 -8.06 12.82 7.69
N ASN A 46 -7.22 11.88 8.09
CA ASN A 46 -7.39 11.12 9.32
C ASN A 46 -6.16 11.33 10.20
N LEU A 47 -6.36 11.65 11.47
CA LEU A 47 -5.29 11.91 12.42
C LEU A 47 -5.33 10.88 13.55
N VAL A 48 -4.23 10.13 13.72
CA VAL A 48 -4.09 9.12 14.77
C VAL A 48 -3.18 9.68 15.87
N ILE A 49 -3.77 9.99 17.03
CA ILE A 49 -3.09 10.63 18.17
C ILE A 49 -3.03 9.65 19.34
N GLY A 50 -1.96 9.74 20.13
CA GLY A 50 -1.81 8.97 21.36
C GLY A 50 -0.40 9.09 21.94
N PRO A 51 -0.20 8.69 23.21
CA PRO A 51 1.10 8.73 23.85
C PRO A 51 2.12 7.80 23.18
N ASN A 52 3.40 7.94 23.53
CA ASN A 52 4.43 7.04 23.03
C ASN A 52 4.14 5.60 23.50
N GLY A 53 4.35 4.63 22.61
CA GLY A 53 4.02 3.23 22.86
C GLY A 53 2.54 2.84 22.66
N SER A 54 1.64 3.79 22.34
CA SER A 54 0.19 3.50 22.16
C SER A 54 -0.17 2.72 20.89
N GLY A 55 0.79 2.30 20.07
CA GLY A 55 0.54 1.52 18.85
C GLY A 55 0.24 2.33 17.57
N LYS A 56 0.44 3.65 17.56
CA LYS A 56 0.21 4.49 16.35
C LYS A 56 0.93 3.96 15.10
N SER A 57 2.23 3.70 15.23
CA SER A 57 3.02 3.15 14.12
C SER A 57 2.69 1.67 13.86
N SER A 58 2.23 0.93 14.87
CA SER A 58 1.72 -0.44 14.68
C SER A 58 0.48 -0.47 13.78
N LEU A 59 -0.43 0.50 13.90
CA LEU A 59 -1.57 0.65 12.99
C LEU A 59 -1.11 0.89 11.55
N VAL A 60 -0.12 1.77 11.35
CA VAL A 60 0.46 2.05 10.03
C VAL A 60 1.12 0.80 9.43
N CYS A 61 1.85 0.02 10.24
CA CYS A 61 2.41 -1.25 9.83
C CYS A 61 1.33 -2.28 9.45
N ALA A 62 0.23 -2.34 10.20
CA ALA A 62 -0.88 -3.23 9.90
C ALA A 62 -1.50 -2.92 8.54
N ILE A 63 -1.72 -1.63 8.25
CA ILE A 63 -2.23 -1.16 6.95
C ILE A 63 -1.34 -1.67 5.81
N ALA A 64 -0.04 -1.39 5.89
CA ALA A 64 0.88 -1.78 4.84
C ALA A 64 0.98 -3.31 4.68
N LEU A 65 1.07 -4.07 5.77
CA LEU A 65 1.15 -5.54 5.68
C LEU A 65 -0.12 -6.14 5.08
N CYS A 66 -1.30 -5.64 5.44
CA CYS A 66 -2.57 -6.15 4.91
C CYS A 66 -2.76 -5.77 3.43
N LEU A 67 -2.21 -4.64 2.99
CA LEU A 67 -2.30 -4.19 1.58
C LEU A 67 -1.13 -4.68 0.70
N GLY A 68 -0.48 -5.79 1.09
CA GLY A 68 0.53 -6.47 0.26
C GLY A 68 1.98 -6.06 0.51
N GLY A 69 2.23 -5.18 1.47
CA GLY A 69 3.57 -4.74 1.84
C GLY A 69 4.42 -5.84 2.49
N GLU A 70 5.73 -5.75 2.26
CA GLU A 70 6.71 -6.65 2.84
C GLU A 70 7.17 -6.16 4.22
N PRO A 71 7.53 -7.04 5.17
CA PRO A 71 8.09 -6.63 6.46
C PRO A 71 9.32 -5.71 6.35
N GLN A 72 10.18 -5.96 5.36
CA GLN A 72 11.42 -5.20 5.13
C GLN A 72 11.15 -3.73 4.81
N LEU A 73 10.04 -3.44 4.11
CA LEU A 73 9.61 -2.09 3.79
C LEU A 73 9.31 -1.28 5.06
N LEU A 74 8.89 -1.93 6.14
CA LEU A 74 8.50 -1.24 7.37
C LEU A 74 9.69 -0.83 8.24
N GLY A 75 10.89 -1.35 7.99
CA GLY A 75 12.10 -1.06 8.77
C GLY A 75 12.06 -1.56 10.23
N ARG A 76 11.00 -2.30 10.61
CA ARG A 76 10.73 -2.66 12.01
C ARG A 76 11.05 -4.10 12.35
N ALA A 77 10.68 -5.02 11.47
CA ALA A 77 10.96 -6.45 11.63
C ALA A 77 11.08 -7.08 10.25
N THR A 78 11.93 -8.11 10.15
CA THR A 78 12.21 -8.82 8.90
C THR A 78 11.23 -9.95 8.63
N SER A 79 10.48 -10.38 9.65
CA SER A 79 9.55 -11.50 9.59
C SER A 79 8.13 -11.07 9.94
N VAL A 80 7.13 -11.72 9.34
CA VAL A 80 5.72 -11.38 9.55
C VAL A 80 5.24 -11.78 10.95
N GLY A 81 5.73 -12.90 11.49
CA GLY A 81 5.36 -13.39 12.82
C GLY A 81 5.74 -12.43 13.95
N ALA A 82 6.74 -11.58 13.74
CA ALA A 82 7.13 -10.54 14.70
C ALA A 82 6.06 -9.45 14.93
N TYR A 83 5.04 -9.37 14.07
CA TYR A 83 3.92 -8.45 14.22
C TYR A 83 2.75 -9.05 15.02
N VAL A 84 2.79 -10.35 15.32
CA VAL A 84 1.83 -10.97 16.24
C VAL A 84 2.08 -10.44 17.65
N LYS A 85 1.00 -10.15 18.38
CA LYS A 85 1.08 -9.70 19.77
C LYS A 85 1.86 -10.71 20.62
N ARG A 86 2.75 -10.23 21.49
CA ARG A 86 3.49 -11.10 22.42
C ARG A 86 2.52 -11.84 23.33
N GLY A 87 2.76 -13.15 23.49
CA GLY A 87 1.90 -14.04 24.27
C GLY A 87 0.76 -14.69 23.48
N GLU A 88 0.59 -14.32 22.20
CA GLU A 88 -0.43 -14.88 21.31
C GLU A 88 0.21 -15.75 20.22
N ASP A 89 -0.48 -16.80 19.80
CA ASP A 89 0.02 -17.70 18.74
C ASP A 89 -0.23 -17.15 17.34
N SER A 90 -1.28 -16.35 17.17
CA SER A 90 -1.65 -15.73 15.90
C SER A 90 -2.45 -14.45 16.07
N GLY A 91 -2.48 -13.66 15.01
CA GLY A 91 -3.30 -12.45 14.90
C GLY A 91 -3.73 -12.22 13.45
N TYR A 92 -4.58 -11.22 13.24
CA TYR A 92 -5.01 -10.84 11.90
C TYR A 92 -5.16 -9.34 11.73
N VAL A 93 -5.12 -8.93 10.48
CA VAL A 93 -5.45 -7.59 10.01
C VAL A 93 -6.49 -7.72 8.91
N LYS A 94 -7.57 -6.98 9.03
CA LYS A 94 -8.64 -6.88 8.05
C LYS A 94 -8.83 -5.42 7.67
N ILE A 95 -8.85 -5.15 6.38
CA ILE A 95 -9.04 -3.81 5.83
C ILE A 95 -10.12 -3.87 4.79
N THR A 96 -11.10 -3.00 4.95
CA THR A 96 -12.17 -2.83 3.98
C THR A 96 -11.92 -1.55 3.20
N LEU A 97 -11.86 -1.69 1.88
CA LEU A 97 -11.71 -0.61 0.92
C LEU A 97 -13.05 -0.30 0.25
N ARG A 98 -13.21 0.96 -0.09
CA ARG A 98 -14.32 1.49 -0.86
C ARG A 98 -14.21 1.08 -2.34
N GLY A 99 -15.27 0.55 -2.93
CA GLY A 99 -15.38 0.31 -4.37
C GLY A 99 -15.85 1.53 -5.17
N LYS A 100 -16.41 1.30 -6.36
CA LYS A 100 -16.92 2.35 -7.25
C LYS A 100 -18.24 2.96 -6.76
N THR A 101 -19.12 2.16 -6.15
CA THR A 101 -20.48 2.55 -5.67
C THR A 101 -20.60 2.29 -4.18
N SER A 102 -21.37 3.09 -3.39
CA SER A 102 -21.39 3.05 -1.90
C SER A 102 -21.40 1.65 -1.29
N GLU A 103 -22.16 0.76 -1.94
CA GLU A 103 -22.37 -0.62 -1.53
C GLU A 103 -21.23 -1.57 -1.88
N GLU A 104 -20.45 -1.26 -2.91
CA GLU A 104 -19.29 -2.06 -3.31
C GLU A 104 -18.15 -1.87 -2.31
N LYS A 105 -17.75 -2.98 -1.69
CA LYS A 105 -16.70 -3.03 -0.67
C LYS A 105 -15.73 -4.17 -1.00
N PHE A 106 -14.45 -3.91 -0.78
CA PHE A 106 -13.39 -4.88 -1.00
C PHE A 106 -12.66 -5.13 0.31
N THR A 107 -12.80 -6.33 0.86
CA THR A 107 -12.21 -6.71 2.14
C THR A 107 -10.96 -7.54 1.89
N VAL A 108 -9.82 -7.03 2.31
CA VAL A 108 -8.58 -7.79 2.39
C VAL A 108 -8.39 -8.23 3.82
N PHE A 109 -8.09 -9.51 4.00
CA PHE A 109 -7.81 -10.10 5.30
C PHE A 109 -6.48 -10.84 5.23
N ARG A 110 -5.64 -10.64 6.25
CA ARG A 110 -4.37 -11.33 6.40
C ARG A 110 -4.25 -11.86 7.82
N LYS A 111 -4.17 -13.18 7.97
CA LYS A 111 -3.85 -13.85 9.24
C LYS A 111 -2.38 -14.25 9.25
N ILE A 112 -1.74 -14.03 10.40
CA ILE A 112 -0.31 -14.27 10.61
C ILE A 112 -0.15 -15.04 11.91
N ASP A 113 0.71 -16.06 11.89
CA ASP A 113 1.14 -16.75 13.11
C ASP A 113 2.61 -16.46 13.46
N THR A 114 3.00 -16.83 14.68
CA THR A 114 4.38 -16.64 15.18
C THR A 114 5.42 -17.49 14.43
N ARG A 115 4.99 -18.50 13.66
CA ARG A 115 5.84 -19.36 12.81
C ARG A 115 6.02 -18.80 11.41
N ASN A 116 5.56 -17.57 11.16
CA ASN A 116 5.59 -16.88 9.87
C ASN A 116 4.66 -17.44 8.79
N LYS A 117 3.68 -18.28 9.16
CA LYS A 117 2.60 -18.63 8.24
C LYS A 117 1.75 -17.39 8.02
N SER A 118 1.42 -17.13 6.75
CA SER A 118 0.59 -16.01 6.34
C SER A 118 -0.53 -16.53 5.44
N GLU A 119 -1.77 -16.32 5.86
CA GLU A 119 -2.98 -16.70 5.12
C GLU A 119 -3.66 -15.42 4.63
N TRP A 120 -4.08 -15.42 3.37
CA TRP A 120 -4.69 -14.27 2.71
C TRP A 120 -6.09 -14.61 2.27
N MET A 121 -7.03 -13.69 2.50
CA MET A 121 -8.38 -13.78 2.00
C MET A 121 -8.79 -12.46 1.38
N PHE A 122 -9.57 -12.56 0.29
CA PHE A 122 -10.18 -11.44 -0.38
C PHE A 122 -11.69 -11.68 -0.50
N ASN A 123 -12.48 -10.78 0.07
CA ASN A 123 -13.94 -10.90 0.16
C ASN A 123 -14.38 -12.27 0.73
N GLY A 124 -13.65 -12.80 1.70
CA GLY A 124 -13.92 -14.08 2.36
C GLY A 124 -13.37 -15.31 1.65
N ASN A 125 -12.82 -15.18 0.43
CA ASN A 125 -12.23 -16.29 -0.32
C ASN A 125 -10.72 -16.36 -0.10
N SER A 126 -10.18 -17.56 0.10
CA SER A 126 -8.73 -17.78 0.19
C SER A 126 -8.07 -17.47 -1.16
N VAL A 127 -7.02 -16.64 -1.14
CA VAL A 127 -6.30 -16.20 -2.33
C VAL A 127 -4.80 -16.16 -2.07
N SER A 128 -4.00 -16.11 -3.12
CA SER A 128 -2.56 -15.85 -3.00
C SER A 128 -2.27 -14.39 -2.71
N LYS A 129 -1.09 -14.11 -2.13
CA LYS A 129 -0.59 -12.73 -1.97
C LYS A 129 -0.53 -11.99 -3.31
N ARG A 130 -0.17 -12.67 -4.40
CA ARG A 130 -0.06 -12.08 -5.73
C ARG A 130 -1.40 -11.51 -6.19
N GLU A 131 -2.48 -12.27 -6.03
CA GLU A 131 -3.84 -11.81 -6.37
C GLU A 131 -4.26 -10.60 -5.54
N VAL A 132 -3.94 -10.59 -4.24
CA VAL A 132 -4.18 -9.40 -3.39
C VAL A 132 -3.44 -8.18 -3.95
N VAL A 133 -2.15 -8.31 -4.25
CA VAL A 133 -1.35 -7.21 -4.81
C VAL A 133 -1.93 -6.72 -6.14
N GLU A 134 -2.34 -7.63 -7.04
CA GLU A 134 -2.97 -7.28 -8.31
C GLU A 134 -4.30 -6.53 -8.12
N VAL A 135 -5.08 -6.85 -7.08
CA VAL A 135 -6.28 -6.09 -6.73
C VAL A 135 -5.94 -4.72 -6.16
N ILE A 136 -5.00 -4.64 -5.21
CA ILE A 136 -4.58 -3.38 -4.57
C ILE A 136 -4.01 -2.39 -5.60
N GLN A 137 -3.28 -2.87 -6.60
CA GLN A 137 -2.78 -2.07 -7.71
C GLN A 137 -3.90 -1.40 -8.52
N LYS A 138 -5.09 -2.01 -8.64
CA LYS A 138 -6.24 -1.40 -9.34
C LYS A 138 -6.75 -0.13 -8.65
N PHE A 139 -6.49 0.01 -7.35
CA PHE A 139 -6.79 1.21 -6.57
C PHE A 139 -5.65 2.23 -6.55
N ASN A 140 -4.56 1.97 -7.27
CA ASN A 140 -3.34 2.77 -7.25
C ASN A 140 -2.76 2.96 -5.82
N ILE A 141 -2.88 1.93 -5.00
CA ILE A 141 -2.28 1.89 -3.67
C ILE A 141 -0.92 1.20 -3.81
N GLN A 142 0.13 1.92 -3.46
CA GLN A 142 1.53 1.57 -3.61
C GLN A 142 2.23 1.68 -2.26
N VAL A 143 2.03 0.67 -1.42
CA VAL A 143 2.65 0.62 -0.09
C VAL A 143 4.18 0.57 -0.18
N ASN A 144 4.74 0.05 -1.26
CA ASN A 144 6.19 -0.03 -1.49
C ASN A 144 6.84 1.28 -1.99
N ASN A 145 6.05 2.30 -2.29
CA ASN A 145 6.54 3.59 -2.76
C ASN A 145 6.62 4.58 -1.59
N LEU A 146 7.84 4.99 -1.23
CA LEU A 146 8.09 5.88 -0.09
C LEU A 146 7.46 7.27 -0.22
N THR A 147 7.10 7.69 -1.44
CA THR A 147 6.41 8.97 -1.67
C THR A 147 4.92 8.90 -1.36
N GLN A 148 4.32 7.69 -1.35
CA GLN A 148 2.90 7.48 -1.00
C GLN A 148 2.74 6.89 0.41
N PHE A 149 3.65 5.99 0.81
CA PHE A 149 3.67 5.37 2.12
C PHE A 149 5.04 5.56 2.78
N LEU A 150 5.09 6.41 3.80
CA LEU A 150 6.31 6.70 4.53
C LEU A 150 6.25 6.09 5.93
N PRO A 151 6.82 4.91 6.17
CA PRO A 151 6.87 4.34 7.50
C PRO A 151 7.90 5.09 8.35
N GLN A 152 7.60 5.22 9.65
CA GLN A 152 8.40 5.96 10.62
C GLN A 152 9.89 5.58 10.58
N ASP A 153 10.19 4.29 10.46
CA ASP A 153 11.55 3.75 10.51
C ASP A 153 12.33 3.93 9.19
N ARG A 154 11.69 4.41 8.11
CA ARG A 154 12.31 4.60 6.76
C ARG A 154 12.34 6.05 6.30
N VAL A 155 12.03 7.01 7.18
CA VAL A 155 12.09 8.44 6.85
C VAL A 155 13.47 8.85 6.34
N CYS A 156 14.53 8.30 6.93
CA CYS A 156 15.91 8.57 6.50
C CYS A 156 16.21 8.06 5.08
N GLU A 157 15.54 7.01 4.61
CA GLU A 157 15.75 6.48 3.26
C GLU A 157 15.07 7.35 2.21
N PHE A 158 13.87 7.86 2.52
CA PHE A 158 13.22 8.86 1.69
C PHE A 158 14.12 10.10 1.49
N ALA A 159 14.75 10.59 2.56
CA ALA A 159 15.67 11.74 2.50
C ALA A 159 16.95 11.47 1.69
N LYS A 160 17.31 10.20 1.47
CA LYS A 160 18.49 9.80 0.68
C LYS A 160 18.19 9.63 -0.81
N LEU A 161 16.92 9.71 -1.24
CA LEU A 161 16.55 9.59 -2.65
C LEU A 161 17.19 10.71 -3.46
N THR A 162 17.82 10.35 -4.57
CA THR A 162 18.31 11.33 -5.54
C THR A 162 17.13 12.05 -6.22
N PRO A 163 17.32 13.25 -6.79
CA PRO A 163 16.26 13.94 -7.53
C PRO A 163 15.62 13.09 -8.63
N VAL A 164 16.41 12.24 -9.31
CA VAL A 164 15.92 11.33 -10.36
C VAL A 164 15.03 10.24 -9.78
N GLN A 165 15.46 9.60 -8.68
CA GLN A 165 14.64 8.58 -8.01
C GLN A 165 13.36 9.18 -7.42
N LEU A 166 13.43 10.39 -6.87
CA LEU A 166 12.26 11.08 -6.34
C LEU A 166 11.24 11.38 -7.45
N LEU A 167 11.71 11.77 -8.64
CA LEU A 167 10.86 11.94 -9.81
C LEU A 167 10.19 10.62 -10.19
N GLU A 168 10.95 9.55 -10.37
CA GLU A 168 10.41 8.23 -10.74
C GLU A 168 9.35 7.73 -9.75
N GLU A 169 9.60 7.85 -8.44
CA GLU A 169 8.64 7.44 -7.41
C GLU A 169 7.40 8.35 -7.41
N THR A 170 7.56 9.65 -7.65
CA THR A 170 6.43 10.60 -7.75
C THR A 170 5.57 10.31 -8.98
N GLU A 171 6.19 10.02 -10.12
CA GLU A 171 5.49 9.65 -11.36
C GLU A 171 4.65 8.39 -11.17
N LYS A 172 5.18 7.39 -10.46
CA LYS A 172 4.43 6.19 -10.10
C LYS A 172 3.25 6.53 -9.20
N ALA A 173 3.43 7.37 -8.18
CA ALA A 173 2.39 7.65 -7.17
C ALA A 173 1.26 8.57 -7.67
N VAL A 174 1.62 9.65 -8.38
CA VAL A 174 0.72 10.78 -8.69
C VAL A 174 0.34 10.82 -10.17
N GLY A 175 1.14 10.21 -11.03
CA GLY A 175 1.04 10.31 -12.49
C GLY A 175 0.03 9.38 -13.15
N ASP A 176 -0.07 9.53 -14.47
CA ASP A 176 -0.65 8.52 -15.35
C ASP A 176 0.17 7.21 -15.20
N PRO A 177 -0.45 6.02 -15.05
CA PRO A 177 0.29 4.75 -15.04
C PRO A 177 1.23 4.55 -16.24
N GLN A 178 0.99 5.24 -17.37
CA GLN A 178 1.88 5.24 -18.52
C GLN A 178 3.10 6.16 -18.37
N LEU A 179 3.07 7.15 -17.47
CA LEU A 179 4.14 8.14 -17.31
C LEU A 179 5.49 7.50 -16.93
N PRO A 180 5.58 6.57 -15.95
CA PRO A 180 6.82 5.87 -15.65
C PRO A 180 7.29 4.92 -16.77
N VAL A 181 6.40 4.53 -17.68
CA VAL A 181 6.74 3.71 -18.85
C VAL A 181 7.38 4.60 -19.91
N HIS A 182 6.72 5.68 -20.29
CA HIS A 182 7.24 6.65 -21.26
C HIS A 182 8.58 7.26 -20.82
N HIS A 183 8.73 7.58 -19.53
CA HIS A 183 9.99 8.09 -19.01
C HIS A 183 11.12 7.07 -19.19
N ARG A 184 10.89 5.78 -18.89
CA ARG A 184 11.87 4.71 -19.13
C ARG A 184 12.20 4.53 -20.60
N ASP A 185 11.20 4.54 -21.48
CA ASP A 185 11.39 4.44 -22.92
C ASP A 185 12.27 5.58 -23.46
N LEU A 186 12.09 6.81 -22.95
CA LEU A 186 12.92 7.97 -23.33
C LEU A 186 14.36 7.83 -22.83
N VAL A 187 14.56 7.30 -21.63
CA VAL A 187 15.90 7.03 -21.08
C VAL A 187 16.63 5.98 -21.93
N GLU A 188 15.95 4.91 -22.33
CA GLU A 188 16.51 3.86 -23.19
C GLU A 188 16.89 4.41 -24.57
N LYS A 189 15.97 5.12 -25.24
CA LYS A 189 16.24 5.77 -26.53
C LYS A 189 17.42 6.75 -26.48
N SER A 190 17.56 7.50 -25.38
CA SER A 190 18.71 8.39 -25.19
C SER A 190 20.03 7.63 -25.05
N ARG A 191 20.02 6.44 -24.42
CA ARG A 191 21.21 5.58 -24.33
C ARG A 191 21.59 5.01 -25.70
N GLU A 192 20.62 4.52 -26.46
CA GLU A 192 20.82 3.99 -27.81
C GLU A 192 21.40 5.06 -28.75
N LEU A 193 20.83 6.27 -28.74
CA LEU A 193 21.33 7.39 -29.56
C LEU A 193 22.81 7.70 -29.24
N LYS A 194 23.18 7.76 -27.96
CA LYS A 194 24.56 7.99 -27.53
C LYS A 194 25.52 6.86 -27.93
N GLN A 195 25.04 5.63 -28.06
CA GLN A 195 25.86 4.52 -28.55
C GLN A 195 26.09 4.64 -30.05
N LEU A 196 25.07 5.01 -30.81
CA LEU A 196 25.17 5.25 -32.26
C LEU A 196 26.08 6.44 -32.59
N GLU A 197 26.06 7.52 -31.80
CA GLU A 197 26.95 8.67 -31.98
C GLU A 197 28.43 8.37 -31.68
N ARG A 198 28.73 7.27 -30.99
CA ARG A 198 30.09 6.84 -30.63
C ARG A 198 30.65 5.75 -31.55
N ALA A 199 29.81 5.15 -32.40
CA ALA A 199 30.18 4.12 -33.37
C ALA A 199 30.55 4.77 -34.71
#